data_AF-A0A484LWP6-F1
#
_entry.id   AF-A0A484LWP6-F1
#
_cell.length_a   1.000
_cell.length_b   1.000
_cell.length_c   1.000
_cell.angle_alpha   90.00
_cell.angle_beta   90.00
_cell.angle_gamma   90.00
#
_symmetry.space_group_name_H-M   'P 1'
#
loop_
_entity.id
_entity.type
_entity.pdbx_description
1 polymer ?
#
loop_
_entity_poly.entity_id
_entity_poly.type
_entity_poly.pdbx_seq_one_letter_code
_entity_poly.pdbx_strand_id
1 'polypeptide(L)'
;MPQLKARPDWVDVPGVPQQEGNVDCGYYTMRYCWVIVNICAKCSVPLFEVFQSTLPYTRAELEEIREFWAGVFSMNLCVIWEVSERDDNLEYGN
;
A
#
# COMPACT_ATOMS: atom_id res chain seq x y z
N MET A 1 -0.27 -7.39 -22.74
CA MET A 1 -0.02 -7.37 -21.29
C MET A 1 1.25 -8.17 -21.02
N PRO A 2 2.17 -7.74 -20.15
CA PRO A 2 3.30 -8.57 -19.76
C PRO A 2 2.77 -9.88 -19.17
N GLN A 3 3.30 -11.03 -19.60
CA GLN A 3 2.94 -12.29 -18.96
C GLN A 3 3.50 -12.29 -17.54
N LEU A 4 2.61 -12.37 -16.55
CA LEU A 4 3.01 -12.60 -15.16
C LEU A 4 3.70 -13.96 -15.09
N LYS A 5 4.94 -13.99 -14.58
CA LYS A 5 5.64 -15.25 -14.34
C LYS A 5 4.75 -16.14 -13.46
N ALA A 6 4.69 -17.43 -13.78
CA ALA A 6 3.92 -18.42 -13.01
C ALA A 6 4.40 -18.55 -11.55
N ARG A 7 5.63 -18.09 -11.24
CA ARG A 7 6.19 -18.05 -9.89
C ARG A 7 6.95 -16.73 -9.69
N PRO A 8 6.81 -16.08 -8.53
CA PRO A 8 7.63 -14.93 -8.19
C PRO A 8 9.08 -15.37 -7.98
N ASP A 9 10.03 -14.51 -8.38
CA ASP A 9 11.42 -14.65 -7.97
C ASP A 9 11.54 -14.12 -6.54
N TRP A 10 11.93 -14.98 -5.61
CA TRP A 10 12.17 -14.58 -4.22
C TRP A 10 13.50 -13.84 -4.11
N VAL A 11 13.51 -12.78 -3.31
CA VAL A 11 14.71 -11.98 -3.04
C VAL A 11 14.91 -11.95 -1.54
N ASP A 12 16.10 -12.35 -1.10
CA ASP A 12 16.51 -12.21 0.29
C ASP A 12 16.84 -10.74 0.57
N VAL A 13 16.34 -10.24 1.70
CA VAL A 13 16.63 -8.88 2.17
C VAL A 13 17.34 -8.92 3.52
N PRO A 14 18.31 -8.02 3.79
CA PRO A 14 19.07 -8.04 5.03
C PRO A 14 18.24 -7.90 6.31
N GLY A 15 17.10 -7.21 6.25
CA GLY A 15 16.19 -7.11 7.38
C GLY A 15 14.91 -6.35 7.06
N VAL A 16 13.80 -6.83 7.57
CA VAL A 16 12.49 -6.18 7.44
C VAL A 16 12.04 -5.73 8.83
N PRO A 17 11.54 -4.49 9.01
CA PRO A 17 11.01 -4.01 10.28
C PRO A 17 10.08 -5.03 10.94
N GLN A 18 10.28 -5.33 12.21
CA GLN A 18 9.41 -6.27 12.92
C GLN A 18 8.45 -5.50 13.81
N GLN A 19 7.19 -5.90 13.85
CA GLN A 19 6.26 -5.39 14.87
C GLN A 19 6.55 -6.05 16.20
N GLU A 20 6.45 -5.29 17.30
CA GLU A 20 6.68 -5.83 18.65
C GLU A 20 5.43 -6.55 19.20
N GLY A 21 4.25 -6.22 18.66
CA GLY A 21 2.95 -6.76 19.11
C GLY A 21 2.14 -7.40 17.98
N ASN A 22 0.83 -7.58 18.20
CA ASN A 22 -0.09 -8.24 17.27
C ASN A 22 -1.24 -7.35 16.78
N VAL A 23 -1.27 -6.07 17.17
CA VAL A 23 -2.36 -5.14 16.83
C VAL A 23 -2.05 -4.26 15.62
N ASP A 24 -0.77 -4.09 15.27
CA ASP A 24 -0.32 -3.13 14.24
C ASP A 24 -0.01 -3.78 12.88
N CYS A 25 -0.31 -5.07 12.70
CA CYS A 25 0.10 -5.83 11.51
C CYS A 25 -0.49 -5.26 10.21
N GLY A 26 -1.68 -4.67 10.28
CA GLY A 26 -2.30 -3.97 9.17
C GLY A 26 -1.53 -2.70 8.77
N TYR A 27 -1.05 -1.92 9.75
CA TYR A 27 -0.27 -0.70 9.50
C TYR A 27 1.09 -1.02 8.90
N TYR A 28 1.77 -2.06 9.39
CA TYR A 28 3.01 -2.55 8.79
C TYR A 28 2.81 -2.99 7.34
N THR A 29 1.74 -3.76 7.07
CA THR A 29 1.39 -4.18 5.71
C THR A 29 1.19 -2.98 4.78
N MET A 30 0.41 -2.00 5.22
CA MET A 30 0.16 -0.76 4.49
C MET A 30 1.45 0.04 4.23
N ARG A 31 2.38 0.06 5.20
CA ARG A 31 3.69 0.70 5.06
C ARG A 31 4.56 -0.02 4.04
N TYR A 32 4.61 -1.36 4.06
CA TYR A 32 5.35 -2.13 3.06
C TYR A 32 4.82 -1.91 1.66
N CYS A 33 3.50 -1.94 1.46
CA CYS A 33 2.90 -1.65 0.16
C CYS A 33 3.31 -0.26 -0.34
N TRP A 34 3.26 0.75 0.54
CA TRP A 34 3.66 2.10 0.16
C TRP A 34 5.14 2.20 -0.21
N VAL A 35 6.04 1.56 0.55
CA VAL A 35 7.48 1.53 0.27
C VAL A 35 7.76 0.83 -1.05
N ILE A 36 7.20 -0.36 -1.27
CA ILE A 36 7.41 -1.14 -2.49
C ILE A 36 6.93 -0.36 -3.71
N VAL A 37 5.75 0.27 -3.63
CA VAL A 37 5.20 1.03 -4.76
C VAL A 37 5.95 2.33 -4.99
N ASN A 38 6.16 3.14 -3.96
CA ASN A 38 6.66 4.51 -4.13
C ASN A 38 8.18 4.63 -4.16
N ILE A 39 8.90 3.70 -3.55
CA ILE A 39 10.36 3.70 -3.54
C ILE A 39 10.84 2.66 -4.55
N CYS A 40 10.48 1.39 -4.40
CA CYS A 40 11.08 0.34 -5.22
C CYS A 40 10.62 0.41 -6.68
N ALA A 41 9.30 0.42 -6.91
CA ALA A 41 8.75 0.39 -8.26
C ALA A 41 8.87 1.74 -8.98
N LYS A 42 8.51 2.85 -8.32
CA LYS A 42 8.57 4.18 -8.94
C LYS A 42 9.99 4.72 -9.12
N CYS A 43 10.88 4.50 -8.15
CA CYS A 43 12.26 5.03 -8.21
C CYS A 43 13.29 3.98 -8.64
N SER A 44 12.86 2.76 -9.01
CA SER A 44 13.72 1.65 -9.41
C SER A 44 14.78 1.27 -8.35
N VAL A 45 14.45 1.41 -7.07
CA VAL A 45 15.35 1.04 -5.96
C VAL A 45 15.14 -0.44 -5.60
N PRO A 46 16.20 -1.27 -5.55
CA PRO A 46 16.07 -2.68 -5.17
C PRO A 46 15.58 -2.90 -3.74
N LEU A 47 14.81 -3.97 -3.50
CA LEU A 47 14.26 -4.30 -2.18
C LEU A 47 15.35 -4.43 -1.09
N PHE A 48 16.51 -5.01 -1.41
CA PHE A 48 17.60 -5.20 -0.46
C PHE A 48 18.30 -3.88 -0.05
N GLU A 49 18.17 -2.81 -0.84
CA GLU A 49 18.67 -1.49 -0.49
C GLU A 49 17.73 -0.77 0.48
N VAL A 50 16.43 -1.06 0.40
CA VAL A 50 15.41 -0.44 1.25
C VAL A 50 15.23 -1.19 2.56
N PHE A 51 15.19 -2.52 2.51
CA PHE A 51 14.97 -3.38 3.66
C PHE A 51 16.29 -3.86 4.27
N GLN A 52 16.86 -3.02 5.14
CA GLN A 52 18.16 -3.26 5.77
C GLN A 52 18.11 -3.41 7.30
N SER A 53 16.92 -3.30 7.91
CA SER A 53 16.78 -3.21 9.36
C SER A 53 15.56 -3.97 9.84
N THR A 54 15.67 -4.57 11.01
CA THR A 54 14.57 -5.21 11.73
C THR A 54 13.92 -4.31 12.78
N LEU A 55 14.43 -3.08 12.94
CA LEU A 55 13.87 -2.13 13.91
C LEU A 55 12.39 -1.85 13.59
N PRO A 56 11.52 -1.82 14.62
CA PRO A 56 10.12 -1.50 14.43
C PRO A 56 9.94 -0.09 13.87
N TYR A 57 8.87 0.10 13.11
CA TYR A 57 8.45 1.45 12.76
C TYR A 57 8.02 2.19 14.01
N THR A 58 8.38 3.47 14.06
CA THR A 58 7.88 4.36 15.11
C THR A 58 6.38 4.59 14.93
N ARG A 59 5.71 4.92 16.02
CA ARG A 59 4.29 5.29 15.97
C ARG A 59 4.01 6.42 14.98
N ALA A 60 4.91 7.40 14.89
CA ALA A 60 4.75 8.53 13.97
C ALA A 60 4.73 8.07 12.50
N GLU A 61 5.62 7.15 12.10
CA GLU A 61 5.64 6.58 10.75
C GLU A 61 4.37 5.77 10.44
N LEU A 62 3.82 5.09 11.46
CA LEU A 62 2.56 4.34 11.32
C LEU A 62 1.32 5.26 11.24
N GLU A 63 1.33 6.38 11.95
CA GLU A 63 0.25 7.37 11.85
C GLU A 63 0.29 8.08 10.49
N GLU A 64 1.47 8.45 9.99
CA GLU A 64 1.64 9.03 8.66
C GLU A 64 1.04 8.12 7.58
N ILE A 65 1.33 6.81 7.65
CA ILE A 65 0.80 5.88 6.67
C ILE A 65 -0.72 5.67 6.83
N ARG A 66 -1.22 5.67 8.06
CA ARG A 66 -2.66 5.58 8.33
C ARG A 66 -3.40 6.77 7.73
N GLU A 67 -2.91 7.98 7.92
CA GLU A 67 -3.52 9.20 7.40
C GLU A 67 -3.48 9.24 5.86
N PHE A 68 -2.35 8.87 5.27
CA PHE A 68 -2.23 8.74 3.81
C PHE A 68 -3.30 7.81 3.24
N TRP A 69 -3.40 6.58 3.77
CA TRP A 69 -4.38 5.62 3.27
C TRP A 69 -5.82 6.02 3.59
N ALA A 70 -6.08 6.60 4.76
CA ALA A 70 -7.40 7.14 5.10
C ALA A 70 -7.83 8.20 4.08
N GLY A 71 -6.92 9.10 3.68
CA GLY A 71 -7.18 10.08 2.61
C GLY A 71 -7.48 9.42 1.27
N VAL A 72 -6.65 8.47 0.84
CA VAL A 72 -6.83 7.75 -0.43
C VAL A 72 -8.16 6.99 -0.45
N PHE A 73 -8.49 6.24 0.60
CA PHE A 73 -9.74 5.48 0.66
C PHE A 73 -10.96 6.37 0.80
N SER A 74 -10.89 7.46 1.55
CA SER A 74 -12.01 8.40 1.69
C SER A 74 -12.29 9.13 0.37
N MET A 75 -11.25 9.53 -0.37
CA MET A 75 -11.42 10.12 -1.70
C MET A 75 -11.95 9.09 -2.70
N ASN A 76 -11.44 7.86 -2.69
CA ASN A 76 -11.90 6.82 -3.62
C ASN A 76 -13.33 6.34 -3.33
N LEU A 77 -13.77 6.30 -2.07
CA LEU A 77 -15.19 6.10 -1.76
C LEU A 77 -16.02 7.22 -2.40
N CYS A 78 -15.64 8.48 -2.25
CA CYS A 78 -16.36 9.61 -2.86
C CYS A 78 -16.46 9.48 -4.39
N VAL A 79 -15.39 9.05 -5.06
CA VAL A 79 -15.40 8.81 -6.51
C VAL A 79 -16.26 7.59 -6.88
N ILE A 80 -16.24 6.51 -6.09
CA ILE A 80 -17.10 5.34 -6.31
C ILE A 80 -18.57 5.71 -6.12
N TRP A 81 -18.92 6.50 -5.10
CA TRP A 81 -20.27 7.02 -4.92
C TRP A 81 -20.70 7.93 -6.10
N GLU A 82 -19.84 8.84 -6.57
CA GLU A 82 -20.13 9.68 -7.75
C GLU A 82 -20.25 8.90 -9.07
N VAL A 83 -19.55 7.78 -9.21
CA VAL A 83 -19.68 6.90 -10.39
C VAL A 83 -20.95 6.05 -10.27
N SER A 84 -21.24 5.50 -9.09
CA SER A 84 -22.49 4.78 -8.82
C SER A 84 -23.71 5.66 -9.06
N GLU A 85 -23.73 6.90 -8.55
CA GLU A 85 -24.83 7.85 -8.79
C GLU A 85 -24.96 8.23 -10.27
N ARG A 86 -23.86 8.27 -11.03
CA ARG A 86 -23.91 8.53 -12.48
C ARG A 86 -24.47 7.34 -13.26
N ASP A 87 -24.12 6.13 -12.88
CA ASP A 87 -24.64 4.92 -13.51
C ASP A 87 -26.14 4.73 -13.18
N ASP A 88 -26.56 5.02 -11.94
CA ASP A 88 -27.99 4.99 -11.54
C ASP A 88 -28.82 6.07 -12.28
N ASN A 89 -28.28 7.27 -12.50
CA ASN A 89 -28.97 8.34 -13.24
C ASN A 89 -29.02 8.10 -14.76
N LEU A 90 -28.13 7.28 -15.31
CA LEU A 90 -28.17 6.86 -16.72
C LEU A 90 -29.17 5.70 -16.94
N GLU A 91 -29.44 4.89 -15.92
CA GLU A 91 -30.46 3.83 -15.98
C GLU A 91 -31.90 4.35 -15.81
N TYR A 92 -32.10 5.48 -15.11
CA TYR A 92 -33.42 6.09 -14.87
C TYR A 92 -33.67 7.42 -15.61
N GLY A 93 -32.68 7.91 -16.38
CA GLY A 93 -32.79 9.12 -17.20
C GLY A 93 -33.37 8.84 -18.58
N ASN A 94 -34.71 8.85 -18.67
CA ASN A 94 -35.48 8.88 -19.92
C ASN A 94 -35.65 10.32 -20.43
#